data_AF-A0A935ICA1-F1
#
_entry.id   AF-A0A935ICA1-F1
#
_cell.length_a   1.000
_cell.length_b   1.000
_cell.length_c   1.000
_cell.angle_alpha   90.00
_cell.angle_beta   90.00
_cell.angle_gamma   90.00
#
_symmetry.space_group_name_H-M   'P 1'
#
loop_
_entity.id
_entity.type
_entity.pdbx_description
1 polymer ?
#
loop_
_entity_poly.entity_id
_entity_poly.type
_entity_poly.pdbx_seq_one_letter_code
_entity_poly.pdbx_strand_id
1 'polypeptide(L)' 'MHRTQLLLDDWQYQALKARAQREGRSMSEVLRGMLNTLLDGPGTRHDELDRIRGVAEDRQARGRSHDEWLYPHGRERR' A
#
# COMPACT_ATOMS: atom_id res chain seq x y z
N MET A 1 -6.31 0.96 15.33
CA MET A 1 -7.14 0.09 14.47
C MET A 1 -8.05 0.95 13.62
N HIS A 2 -7.95 0.86 12.29
CA HIS A 2 -8.87 1.54 11.38
C HIS A 2 -10.08 0.65 11.10
N ARG A 3 -11.28 1.23 11.13
CA ARG A 3 -12.54 0.51 10.86
C ARG A 3 -12.97 0.82 9.44
N THR A 4 -13.02 -0.21 8.60
CA THR A 4 -13.54 -0.13 7.23
C THR A 4 -14.89 -0.83 7.16
N GLN A 5 -15.84 -0.23 6.46
CA GLN A 5 -17.13 -0.85 6.14
C GLN A 5 -17.05 -1.44 4.73
N LEU A 6 -17.52 -2.68 4.58
CA LEU A 6 -17.54 -3.39 3.30
C LEU A 6 -18.98 -3.78 3.00
N LEU A 7 -19.42 -3.51 1.78
CA LEU A 7 -20.68 -4.00 1.24
C LEU A 7 -20.41 -5.33 0.55
N LEU A 8 -21.17 -6.35 0.93
CA LEU A 8 -21.10 -7.69 0.37
C LEU A 8 -22.48 -8.04 -0.17
N ASP A 9 -22.50 -8.75 -1.29
CA ASP A 9 -23.72 -9.40 -1.74
C ASP A 9 -24.14 -10.48 -0.74
N ASP A 10 -25.44 -10.81 -0.69
CA ASP A 10 -25.96 -11.78 0.28
C ASP A 10 -25.24 -13.14 0.19
N TRP A 11 -24.99 -13.63 -1.03
CA TRP A 11 -24.28 -14.89 -1.24
C TRP A 11 -22.84 -14.87 -0.68
N GLN A 12 -22.14 -13.72 -0.78
CA GLN A 12 -20.79 -13.55 -0.25
C GLN A 12 -20.81 -13.54 1.28
N TYR A 13 -21.79 -12.85 1.86
CA TYR A 13 -21.99 -12.81 3.30
C TYR A 13 -22.29 -14.22 3.86
N GLN A 14 -23.20 -14.97 3.23
CA GLN A 14 -23.53 -16.33 3.66
C GLN A 14 -22.32 -17.28 3.55
N ALA A 15 -21.56 -17.18 2.46
CA ALA A 15 -20.34 -17.97 2.29
C ALA A 15 -19.29 -17.66 3.37
N LEU A 16 -19.08 -16.37 3.66
CA LEU A 16 -18.16 -15.94 4.71
C LEU A 16 -18.62 -16.43 6.10
N LYS A 17 -19.92 -16.32 6.39
CA LYS A 17 -20.52 -16.77 7.65
C LYS A 17 -20.36 -18.29 7.84
N ALA A 18 -20.70 -19.07 6.82
CA ALA A 18 -20.56 -20.52 6.86
C ALA A 18 -19.10 -20.94 7.09
N ARG A 19 -18.15 -20.24 6.44
CA ARG A 19 -16.72 -20.49 6.63
C ARG A 19 -16.24 -20.14 8.03
N ALA A 20 -16.66 -18.99 8.57
CA ALA A 20 -16.34 -18.57 9.94
C ALA A 20 -16.86 -19.57 10.98
N GLN A 21 -18.08 -20.07 10.80
CA GLN A 21 -18.66 -21.12 11.66
C GLN A 21 -17.87 -22.42 11.58
N ARG A 22 -17.49 -22.86 10.37
CA ARG A 22 -16.71 -24.08 10.17
C ARG A 22 -15.32 -24.01 10.81
N GLU A 23 -14.70 -22.84 10.79
CA GLU A 23 -13.36 -22.63 11.36
C GLU A 23 -13.39 -22.27 12.86
N GLY A 24 -14.57 -22.02 13.44
CA GLY A 24 -14.71 -21.57 14.83
C GLY A 24 -14.14 -20.17 15.09
N ARG A 25 -14.03 -19.34 14.05
CA ARG A 25 -13.39 -18.01 14.09
C ARG A 25 -14.41 -16.91 13.86
N SER A 26 -14.06 -15.69 14.25
CA SER A 26 -14.91 -14.54 13.92
C SER A 26 -14.84 -14.22 12.43
N MET A 27 -15.94 -13.73 11.84
CA MET A 27 -15.96 -13.31 10.44
C MET A 27 -14.88 -12.27 10.12
N SER A 28 -14.65 -11.31 11.03
CA SER A 28 -13.61 -10.28 10.88
C SER A 28 -12.21 -10.88 10.79
N GLU A 29 -11.95 -11.94 11.54
CA GLU A 29 -10.65 -12.61 11.56
C GLU A 29 -10.42 -13.43 10.29
N VAL A 30 -11.45 -14.15 9.83
CA VAL A 30 -11.43 -14.88 8.56
C VAL A 30 -11.22 -13.92 7.39
N LEU A 31 -11.95 -12.80 7.38
CA LEU A 31 -11.84 -11.77 6.34
C LEU A 31 -10.45 -11.13 6.32
N ARG A 32 -9.88 -10.81 7.48
CA ARG A 32 -8.50 -10.31 7.57
C ARG A 32 -7.49 -11.34 7.06
N GLY A 33 -7.67 -12.62 7.39
CA GLY A 33 -6.81 -13.69 6.87
C GLY A 33 -6.82 -13.75 5.35
N MET A 34 -8.00 -13.69 4.74
CA MET A 34 -8.16 -13.65 3.28
C MET A 34 -7.51 -12.42 2.65
N LEU A 35 -7.74 -11.24 3.23
CA LEU A 35 -7.16 -9.99 2.74
C LEU A 35 -5.64 -10.01 2.86
N ASN A 36 -5.10 -10.49 3.98
CA ASN A 36 -3.66 -10.63 4.15
C ASN A 36 -3.09 -11.61 3.12
N THR A 37 -3.70 -12.77 2.90
CA THR A 37 -3.23 -13.70 1.85
C THR A 37 -3.25 -13.08 0.45
N LEU A 38 -4.25 -12.25 0.14
CA LEU A 38 -4.35 -11.55 -1.14
C LEU A 38 -3.27 -10.46 -1.27
N LEU A 39 -3.03 -9.71 -0.20
CA LEU A 39 -2.07 -8.61 -0.16
C LEU A 39 -0.62 -9.08 -0.01
N ASP A 40 -0.41 -10.24 0.62
CA ASP A 40 0.88 -10.92 0.84
C ASP A 40 1.20 -11.92 -0.29
N GLY A 41 0.35 -12.01 -1.33
CA GLY A 41 0.65 -12.77 -2.55
C GLY A 41 1.99 -12.29 -3.18
N PRO A 42 2.66 -13.12 -3.99
CA PRO A 42 4.00 -12.82 -4.53
C PRO A 42 3.93 -11.64 -5.50
N GLY A 43 4.00 -10.42 -4.98
CA GLY A 43 3.72 -9.20 -5.73
C GLY A 43 3.91 -7.92 -4.91
N THR A 44 5.18 -7.58 -4.66
CA THR A 44 5.71 -6.25 -4.97
C THR A 44 4.92 -5.03 -4.46
N ARG A 45 5.20 -4.57 -3.23
CA ARG A 45 4.94 -3.16 -2.89
C ARG A 45 5.94 -2.47 -1.97
N HIS A 46 7.09 -3.10 -1.72
CA HIS A 46 8.10 -2.54 -0.82
C HIS A 46 9.51 -2.45 -1.37
N ASP A 47 9.75 -2.64 -2.68
CA ASP A 47 11.15 -2.75 -3.12
C ASP A 47 11.48 -2.20 -4.52
N GLU A 48 10.53 -1.78 -5.35
CA GLU A 48 10.91 -1.18 -6.64
C GLU A 48 11.41 0.27 -6.49
N LEU A 49 10.70 1.09 -5.72
CA LEU A 49 11.15 2.46 -5.42
C LEU A 49 12.31 2.47 -4.42
N ASP A 50 12.34 1.54 -3.45
CA ASP A 50 13.46 1.42 -2.52
C ASP A 50 14.74 0.91 -3.23
N ARG A 51 14.65 0.12 -4.31
CA ARG A 51 15.82 -0.22 -5.15
C ARG A 51 16.40 0.95 -5.93
N ILE A 52 15.60 2.00 -6.22
CA ILE A 52 16.10 3.22 -6.88
C ILE A 52 16.81 4.13 -5.86
N ARG A 53 16.54 3.95 -4.56
CA ARG A 53 17.19 4.70 -3.48
C ARG A 53 18.69 4.34 -3.43
N GLY A 54 19.54 5.32 -3.76
CA GLY A 54 21.00 5.15 -3.80
C GLY A 54 21.61 5.03 -5.20
N VAL A 55 20.80 4.90 -6.25
CA VAL A 55 21.29 4.84 -7.66
C VAL A 55 21.78 6.21 -8.14
N ALA A 56 21.26 7.29 -7.57
CA ALA A 56 21.71 8.66 -7.80
C ALA A 56 21.93 9.36 -6.44
N GLU A 57 23.03 9.02 -5.76
CA GLU A 57 23.54 9.79 -4.62
C GLU A 57 24.66 10.72 -5.09
N ASP A 58 24.33 12.00 -5.23
CA ASP A 58 25.31 13.06 -5.39
C ASP A 58 25.55 13.73 -4.03
N ARG A 59 26.81 14.01 -3.68
CA ARG A 59 27.17 14.73 -2.45
C ARG A 59 26.62 16.17 -2.44
N GLN A 60 26.39 16.77 -3.60
CA GLN A 60 25.94 18.15 -3.74
C GLN A 60 24.43 18.26 -3.99
N ALA A 61 23.83 17.33 -4.73
CA ALA A 61 22.42 17.38 -5.07
C ALA A 61 21.58 16.51 -4.11
N ARG A 62 20.80 17.16 -3.24
CA ARG A 62 19.79 16.50 -2.40
C ARG A 62 18.42 16.61 -3.06
N GLY A 63 17.62 15.55 -3.02
CA GLY A 63 16.26 15.55 -3.60
C GLY A 63 15.32 16.65 -3.08
N ARG A 64 15.58 17.21 -1.88
CA ARG A 64 14.83 18.37 -1.35
C ARG A 64 15.19 19.71 -2.02
N SER A 65 16.32 19.79 -2.70
CA SER A 65 16.79 20.95 -3.47
C SER A 65 16.56 20.77 -4.96
N HIS A 66 15.73 19.80 -5.35
CA HIS A 66 15.51 19.43 -6.75
C HIS A 66 15.05 20.60 -7.61
N ASP A 67 14.29 21.53 -7.04
CA ASP A 67 13.83 22.73 -7.75
C ASP A 67 14.99 23.63 -8.22
N GLU A 68 16.10 23.68 -7.48
CA GLU A 68 17.28 24.48 -7.83
C GLU A 68 18.04 23.90 -9.02
N TRP A 69 17.97 22.57 -9.18
CA TRP A 69 18.67 21.83 -10.23
C TRP A 69 17.80 21.64 -11.48
N LEU A 70 16.50 21.43 -11.31
CA LEU A 70 15.57 21.25 -12.43
C LEU A 70 15.00 22.54 -12.99
N TYR A 71 14.87 23.58 -12.16
CA TYR A 71 14.29 24.86 -12.58
C TYR A 71 15.26 26.04 -12.36
N PRO A 72 16.50 25.99 -12.88
CA PRO A 72 17.49 27.03 -12.64
C PRO A 72 17.06 28.43 -13.15
N HIS A 73 16.14 28.49 -14.13
CA HIS A 73 15.66 29.74 -14.73
C HIS A 73 14.35 30.28 -14.12
N GLY A 74 13.81 29.65 -13.07
CA GLY A 74 12.56 30.08 -12.42
C GLY A 74 12.71 31.26 -11.43
N ARG A 75 13.95 31.70 -11.13
CA ARG A 75 14.23 32.76 -10.15
C ARG A 75 14.28 34.19 -10.71
N GLU A 76 14.31 34.38 -12.03
CA GLU A 76 14.25 35.72 -12.64
C GLU A 76 12.81 36.15 -12.91
N ARG A 77 11.99 36.39 -11.87
CA ARG A 77 10.87 37.35 -11.90
C ARG A 77 10.42 37.66 -10.47
N ARG A 78 11.11 38.57 -9.79
CA ARG A 78 10.54 39.51 -8.82
C ARG A 78 11.39 40.76 -8.70
#